data_AF-A0A822ERW1-F1
#
_entry.id   AF-A0A822ERW1-F1
#
_cell.length_a   1.000
_cell.length_b   1.000
_cell.length_c   1.000
_cell.angle_alpha   90.00
_cell.angle_beta   90.00
_cell.angle_gamma   90.00
#
_symmetry.space_group_name_H-M   'P 1'
#
loop_
_entity.id
_entity.type
_entity.pdbx_description
1 polymer ?
#
loop_
_entity_poly.entity_id
_entity_poly.type
_entity_poly.pdbx_seq_one_letter_code
_entity_poly.pdbx_strand_id
1 'polypeptide(L)'
;IWKINNKQIQLDHDWIQTEQDEKAYFLTIKNIHLNEYGSYSAEIPKHNIQTTSQIKVKPEDIKILKHLHIIPDEQQSDNLILEIQLNKPLSTDIILL
;
A
#
# COMPACT_ATOMS: atom_id res chain seq x y z
N ILE A 1 -8.17 11.60 18.87
CA ILE A 1 -8.62 11.99 17.50
C ILE A 1 -7.46 11.76 16.54
N TRP A 2 -7.70 11.10 15.42
CA TRP A 2 -6.70 10.91 14.37
C TRP A 2 -6.91 11.91 13.23
N LYS A 3 -5.82 12.45 12.67
CA LYS A 3 -5.85 13.39 11.54
C LYS A 3 -4.82 13.01 10.48
N ILE A 4 -5.15 13.28 9.22
CA ILE A 4 -4.25 13.25 8.07
C ILE A 4 -4.21 14.65 7.45
N ASN A 5 -3.02 15.21 7.26
CA ASN A 5 -2.80 16.56 6.71
C ASN A 5 -3.68 17.62 7.41
N ASN A 6 -3.71 17.59 8.75
CA ASN A 6 -4.54 18.42 9.64
C ASN A 6 -6.06 18.26 9.50
N LYS A 7 -6.55 17.33 8.67
CA LYS A 7 -7.97 17.00 8.55
C LYS A 7 -8.29 15.77 9.39
N GLN A 8 -9.36 15.83 10.18
CA GLN A 8 -9.82 14.68 10.95
C GLN A 8 -10.16 13.52 10.02
N ILE A 9 -9.68 12.34 10.38
CA ILE A 9 -10.02 11.10 9.70
C ILE A 9 -11.42 10.69 10.14
N GLN A 10 -12.30 10.41 9.17
CA GLN A 10 -13.62 9.82 9.44
C GLN A 10 -13.44 8.31 9.60
N LEU A 11 -13.91 7.77 10.72
CA LEU A 11 -13.68 6.36 11.11
C LEU A 11 -14.78 5.41 10.59
N ASP A 12 -15.64 5.88 9.71
CA ASP A 12 -16.78 5.17 9.12
C ASP A 12 -16.43 4.42 7.82
N HIS A 13 -15.15 4.39 7.45
CA HIS A 13 -14.67 3.75 6.24
C HIS A 13 -14.02 2.39 6.50
N ASP A 14 -14.31 1.40 5.65
CA ASP A 14 -13.78 0.03 5.74
C ASP A 14 -12.24 -0.08 5.64
N TRP A 15 -11.62 0.92 5.01
CA TRP A 15 -10.16 1.01 4.87
C TRP A 15 -9.46 1.60 6.11
N ILE A 16 -10.22 1.98 7.15
CA ILE A 16 -9.69 2.55 8.39
C ILE A 16 -10.12 1.67 9.56
N GLN A 17 -9.18 1.36 10.44
CA GLN A 17 -9.44 0.60 11.65
C GLN A 17 -8.69 1.25 12.81
N THR A 18 -9.39 1.44 13.92
CA THR A 18 -8.78 1.93 15.16
C THR A 18 -8.92 0.91 16.25
N GLU A 19 -7.85 0.70 17.00
CA GLU A 19 -7.83 -0.23 18.11
C GLU A 19 -7.19 0.44 19.33
N GLN A 20 -7.58 -0.03 20.51
CA GLN A 20 -6.96 0.34 21.77
C GLN A 20 -6.55 -0.93 22.49
N ASP A 21 -5.29 -1.00 22.89
CA ASP A 21 -4.76 -2.05 23.75
C ASP A 21 -4.14 -1.39 24.99
N GLU A 22 -4.84 -1.48 26.12
CA GLU A 22 -4.51 -0.80 27.37
C GLU A 22 -4.19 0.71 27.19
N LYS A 23 -2.89 1.03 27.12
CA LYS A 23 -2.33 2.39 27.00
C LYS A 23 -1.88 2.73 25.58
N ALA A 24 -1.95 1.79 24.65
CA ALA A 24 -1.59 1.96 23.25
C ALA A 24 -2.84 2.21 22.40
N TYR A 25 -2.72 3.13 21.44
CA TYR A 25 -3.78 3.51 20.52
C TYR A 25 -3.26 3.34 19.09
N PHE A 26 -4.00 2.60 18.28
CA PHE A 26 -3.59 2.21 16.94
C PHE A 26 -4.53 2.80 15.90
N LEU A 27 -3.94 3.21 14.77
CA LEU A 27 -4.64 3.58 13.55
C LEU A 27 -4.05 2.74 12.42
N THR A 28 -4.88 1.89 11.83
CA THR A 28 -4.56 1.05 10.70
C THR A 28 -5.27 1.60 9.46
N ILE A 29 -4.49 1.92 8.43
CA ILE A 29 -4.97 2.36 7.12
C ILE A 29 -4.67 1.23 6.14
N LYS A 30 -5.72 0.60 5.60
CA LYS A 30 -5.63 -0.53 4.67
C LYS A 30 -5.50 -0.01 3.24
N ASN A 31 -4.78 -0.76 2.42
CA ASN A 31 -4.63 -0.48 0.98
C ASN A 31 -4.05 0.90 0.65
N ILE A 32 -3.07 1.37 1.44
CA ILE A 32 -2.41 2.65 1.19
C ILE A 32 -1.76 2.68 -0.20
N HIS A 33 -2.14 3.64 -1.04
CA HIS A 33 -1.49 3.81 -2.34
C HIS A 33 -0.06 4.36 -2.13
N LEU A 34 0.90 3.85 -2.92
CA LEU A 34 2.34 4.14 -2.82
C LEU A 34 2.74 5.63 -2.96
N ASN A 35 1.78 6.51 -3.24
CA ASN A 35 1.95 7.95 -3.34
C ASN A 35 1.32 8.72 -2.18
N GLU A 36 0.84 8.05 -1.12
CA GLU A 36 0.31 8.71 0.07
C GLU A 36 1.44 9.20 0.97
N TYR A 37 2.02 10.33 0.56
CA TYR A 37 2.78 11.21 1.43
C TYR A 37 1.78 11.96 2.32
N GLY A 38 1.93 11.84 3.63
CA GLY A 38 0.99 12.47 4.56
C GLY A 38 1.57 12.75 5.94
N SER A 39 1.11 13.85 6.53
CA SER A 39 1.33 14.14 7.94
C SER A 39 0.19 13.53 8.74
N TYR A 40 0.51 12.55 9.58
CA TYR A 40 -0.45 11.88 10.46
C TYR A 40 -0.28 12.40 11.87
N SER A 41 -1.38 12.72 12.55
CA SER A 41 -1.32 13.19 13.93
C SER A 41 -2.40 12.56 14.81
N ALA A 42 -2.05 12.32 16.07
CA ALA A 42 -2.96 11.94 17.13
C ALA A 42 -3.11 13.11 18.11
N GLU A 43 -4.35 13.43 18.48
CA GLU A 43 -4.68 14.51 19.42
C GLU A 43 -5.55 14.01 20.56
N ILE A 44 -5.26 14.49 21.76
CA ILE A 44 -6.02 14.31 23.00
C ILE A 44 -6.52 15.69 23.46
N PRO A 45 -7.67 16.18 22.95
CA PRO A 45 -8.09 17.58 23.13
C PRO A 45 -8.23 18.00 24.59
N LYS A 46 -8.78 17.11 25.43
CA LYS A 46 -8.99 17.38 26.87
C LYS A 46 -7.69 17.68 27.63
N HIS A 47 -6.56 17.21 27.12
CA HIS A 47 -5.25 17.39 27.75
C HIS A 47 -4.33 18.32 26.93
N ASN A 48 -4.81 18.85 25.80
CA ASN A 48 -4.00 19.66 24.88
C ASN A 48 -2.70 18.96 24.45
N ILE A 49 -2.75 17.63 24.26
CA ILE A 49 -1.61 16.82 23.82
C ILE A 49 -1.79 16.47 22.35
N GLN A 50 -0.77 16.68 21.54
CA GLN A 50 -0.71 16.27 20.14
C GLN A 50 0.66 15.68 19.83
N THR A 51 0.67 14.65 18.98
CA THR A 51 1.89 14.14 18.34
C THR A 51 1.65 14.01 16.83
N THR A 52 2.70 14.24 16.04
CA THR A 52 2.64 14.23 14.58
C THR A 52 3.84 13.47 14.02
N SER A 53 3.59 12.65 12.99
CA SER A 53 4.63 11.95 12.23
C SER A 53 4.42 12.18 10.73
N GLN A 54 5.52 12.23 9.97
CA GLN A 54 5.48 12.27 8.52
C GLN A 54 5.70 10.86 7.98
N ILE A 55 4.73 10.35 7.24
CA ILE A 55 4.84 9.04 6.59
C ILE A 55 5.18 9.24 5.13
N LYS A 56 6.26 8.58 4.71
CA LYS A 56 6.66 8.42 3.31
C LYS A 56 6.65 6.94 2.99
N VAL A 57 5.61 6.48 2.28
CA VAL A 57 5.60 5.13 1.72
C VAL A 57 6.62 5.10 0.60
N LYS A 58 7.66 4.27 0.73
CA LYS A 58 8.59 4.02 -0.38
C LYS A 58 7.99 2.90 -1.24
N PRO A 59 7.79 3.10 -2.55
CA PRO A 59 7.43 2.01 -3.43
C PRO A 59 8.51 0.93 -3.35
N GLU A 60 8.09 -0.32 -3.16
CA GLU A 60 9.00 -1.44 -3.37
C GLU A 60 9.40 -1.47 -4.85
N ASP A 61 10.68 -1.60 -5.17
CA ASP A 61 11.13 -1.68 -6.56
C ASP A 61 10.58 -2.94 -7.24
N ILE A 62 10.26 -2.85 -8.53
CA ILE A 62 9.90 -4.02 -9.34
C ILE A 62 11.15 -4.88 -9.52
N LYS A 63 11.03 -6.16 -9.20
CA LYS A 63 12.09 -7.16 -9.34
C LYS A 63 11.59 -8.31 -10.19
N ILE A 64 12.44 -8.77 -11.11
CA ILE A 64 12.22 -9.99 -11.88
C ILE A 64 12.56 -11.18 -10.96
N LEU A 65 11.56 -11.95 -10.58
CA LEU A 65 11.69 -13.20 -9.82
C LEU A 65 12.07 -14.37 -10.73
N LYS A 66 11.48 -14.42 -11.93
CA LYS A 66 11.85 -15.37 -12.98
C LYS A 66 12.13 -14.63 -14.27
N HIS A 67 13.33 -14.86 -14.80
CA HIS A 67 13.76 -14.34 -16.09
C HIS A 67 12.99 -15.00 -17.23
N LEU A 68 13.08 -14.38 -18.41
CA LEU A 68 12.41 -14.81 -19.62
C LEU A 68 12.68 -16.30 -19.89
N HIS A 69 11.62 -17.08 -19.99
CA HIS A 69 11.70 -18.49 -20.34
C HIS A 69 10.52 -18.91 -21.20
N ILE A 70 10.70 -19.99 -21.94
CA ILE A 70 9.67 -20.59 -22.76
C ILE A 70 8.84 -21.52 -21.87
N ILE A 71 7.52 -21.39 -21.92
CA ILE A 71 6.61 -22.36 -21.30
C ILE A 71 6.04 -23.30 -22.38
N PRO A 72 5.92 -24.61 -22.10
CA PRO A 72 5.30 -25.54 -23.03
C PRO A 72 3.87 -25.14 -23.31
N ASP A 73 3.49 -25.11 -24.58
CA ASP A 73 2.09 -24.96 -24.94
C ASP A 73 1.38 -26.32 -24.86
N GLU A 74 0.61 -26.50 -23.78
CA GLU A 74 -0.17 -27.73 -23.55
C GLU A 74 -1.31 -27.91 -24.56
N GLN A 75 -1.69 -26.85 -25.29
CA GLN A 75 -2.77 -26.91 -26.28
C GLN A 75 -2.29 -27.40 -27.66
N GLN A 76 -0.98 -27.64 -27.85
CA GLN A 76 -0.38 -27.96 -29.16
C GLN A 76 -0.77 -26.96 -30.26
N SER A 77 -0.97 -25.70 -29.90
CA SER A 77 -1.03 -24.63 -30.88
C SER A 77 0.39 -24.31 -31.37
N ASP A 78 0.54 -23.82 -32.61
CA ASP A 78 1.84 -23.39 -33.17
C ASP A 78 2.35 -22.08 -32.51
N ASN A 79 2.04 -21.88 -31.23
CA ASN A 79 2.36 -20.67 -30.48
C ASN A 79 3.64 -20.84 -29.67
N LEU A 80 4.46 -19.79 -29.64
CA LEU A 80 5.57 -19.65 -28.72
C LEU A 80 5.13 -18.81 -27.53
N ILE A 81 5.14 -19.37 -26.33
CA ILE A 81 4.77 -18.64 -25.11
C ILE A 81 6.02 -18.31 -24.31
N LEU A 82 6.20 -17.02 -24.02
CA LEU A 82 7.30 -16.47 -23.24
C LEU A 82 6.78 -15.89 -21.92
N GLU A 83 7.39 -16.26 -20.81
CA GLU A 83 6.99 -15.82 -19.46
C GLU A 83 8.14 -15.13 -18.70
N ILE A 84 7.81 -14.04 -17.99
CA ILE A 84 8.58 -13.50 -16.87
C ILE A 84 7.69 -13.48 -15.61
N GLN A 85 8.29 -13.51 -14.42
CA GLN A 85 7.56 -13.32 -13.16
C GLN A 85 8.15 -12.17 -12.35
N LEU A 86 7.29 -11.31 -11.79
CA LEU A 86 7.67 -10.13 -11.03
C LEU A 86 7.29 -10.27 -9.54
N ASN A 87 7.90 -9.49 -8.66
CA ASN A 87 7.55 -9.46 -7.23
C ASN A 87 6.18 -8.82 -6.93
N LYS A 88 5.62 -8.08 -7.87
CA LYS A 88 4.31 -7.43 -7.76
C LYS A 88 3.72 -7.17 -9.16
N PRO A 89 2.39 -7.03 -9.29
CA PRO A 89 1.77 -6.67 -10.56
C PRO A 89 2.26 -5.31 -11.07
N LEU A 90 2.34 -5.16 -12.40
CA LEU A 90 2.56 -3.87 -13.04
C LEU A 90 1.29 -3.02 -12.94
N SER A 91 1.46 -1.72 -12.70
CA SER A 91 0.35 -0.77 -12.91
C SER A 91 -0.06 -0.82 -14.38
N THR A 92 -1.34 -0.63 -14.68
CA THR A 92 -1.90 -0.61 -16.04
C THR A 92 -1.20 0.39 -16.98
N ASP A 93 -0.47 1.36 -16.43
CA ASP A 93 0.29 2.36 -17.17
C ASP A 93 1.65 1.85 -17.69
N ILE A 94 2.09 0.66 -17.29
CA ILE A 94 3.35 0.05 -17.75
C ILE A 94 3.03 -1.02 -18.79
N ILE A 95 3.33 -0.70 -20.05
CA ILE A 95 3.21 -1.65 -21.16
C ILE A 95 4.56 -2.37 -21.31
N LEU A 96 4.53 -3.70 -21.22
CA LEU A 96 5.63 -4.55 -21.72
C LEU A 96 5.55 -4.51 -23.25
N LEU A 97 6.48 -3.78 -23.88
CA LEU A 97 6.63 -3.67 -25.34
C LEU A 97 7.38 -4.88 -25.91
#